data_AF-A0A9P6GLA3-F1
#
_entry.id   AF-A0A9P6GLA3-F1
#
_cell.length_a   1.000
_cell.length_b   1.000
_cell.length_c   1.000
_cell.angle_alpha   90.00
_cell.angle_beta   90.00
_cell.angle_gamma   90.00
#
_symmetry.space_group_name_H-M   'P 1'
#
loop_
_entity.id
_entity.type
_entity.pdbx_description
1 polymer ?
#
loop_
_entity_poly.entity_id
_entity_poly.type
_entity_poly.pdbx_seq_one_letter_code
_entity_poly.pdbx_strand_id
1 'polypeptide(L)'
;MKLGAYQTSFLALTSLRSSVALPVLENDGPYRHPIAHIPISSALTTAPGITPKLHVLEKSNLLSEGTVVPGLVGPNPIPTPTRRQNRNVIGAESRYLQTKTGNPWDYVGRLEWAVGTSGYRCSGALVGPRHLATARHCVNTTNTAITYTFRPNYNQGANGYTAAQVTNIFYVSGGLTDICTYGDDWAVMILDQRLGDKYGYFGAKQFTGTTATFWHEGYPYDLGNAERPYVEQSISGKSVSTCNSGNTGPIVTQADASEGQSGGPLWLLPEADGVRYTYGVLSSGSTTETFFSGRTAFVNAVAQARSQYA
;
A
#
# COMPACT_ATOMS: atom_id res chain seq x y z
N MET A 1 -46.45 -41.40 52.68
CA MET A 1 -46.31 -40.72 51.38
C MET A 1 -45.01 -39.91 51.36
N LYS A 2 -43.92 -40.48 50.82
CA LYS A 2 -42.67 -39.78 50.48
C LYS A 2 -42.01 -40.57 49.35
N LEU A 3 -41.94 -40.02 48.14
CA LEU A 3 -41.09 -40.54 47.06
C LEU A 3 -39.82 -39.70 47.02
N GLY A 4 -38.67 -40.34 46.83
CA GLY A 4 -37.41 -39.64 46.53
C GLY A 4 -37.35 -39.28 45.05
N ALA A 5 -37.08 -38.02 44.73
CA ALA A 5 -36.81 -37.59 43.36
C ALA A 5 -35.33 -37.85 43.00
N TYR A 6 -35.08 -38.43 41.84
CA TYR A 6 -33.72 -38.66 41.33
C TYR A 6 -33.10 -37.36 40.82
N GLN A 7 -31.78 -37.20 41.01
CA GLN A 7 -31.02 -36.13 40.35
C GLN A 7 -30.78 -36.49 38.87
N THR A 8 -31.09 -35.55 37.98
CA THR A 8 -30.67 -35.59 36.56
C THR A 8 -29.81 -34.36 36.25
N SER A 9 -28.51 -34.51 36.47
CA SER A 9 -27.52 -33.46 36.18
C SER A 9 -27.33 -33.30 34.66
N PHE A 10 -27.84 -32.22 34.09
CA PHE A 10 -27.52 -31.84 32.70
C PHE A 10 -26.06 -31.41 32.59
N LEU A 11 -25.24 -32.17 31.87
CA LEU A 11 -23.93 -31.69 31.41
C LEU A 11 -24.13 -30.69 30.28
N ALA A 12 -23.88 -29.41 30.55
CA ALA A 12 -23.76 -28.40 29.51
C ALA A 12 -22.43 -28.60 28.75
N LEU A 13 -22.49 -29.00 27.48
CA LEU A 13 -21.31 -28.98 26.60
C LEU A 13 -20.95 -27.53 26.27
N THR A 14 -20.07 -26.94 27.07
CA THR A 14 -19.42 -25.66 26.76
C THR A 14 -18.57 -25.82 25.50
N SER A 15 -19.02 -25.25 24.38
CA SER A 15 -18.24 -25.26 23.14
C SER A 15 -16.97 -24.43 23.31
N LEU A 16 -15.83 -25.13 23.44
CA LEU A 16 -14.50 -24.53 23.46
C LEU A 16 -14.18 -23.95 22.06
N ARG A 17 -14.63 -22.73 21.80
CA ARG A 17 -14.08 -21.91 20.72
C ARG A 17 -12.65 -21.57 21.09
N SER A 18 -11.68 -22.26 20.48
CA SER A 18 -10.27 -21.87 20.53
C SER A 18 -10.09 -20.53 19.79
N SER A 19 -10.34 -19.43 20.50
CA SER A 19 -9.88 -18.11 20.12
C SER A 19 -8.36 -18.06 20.26
N VAL A 20 -7.67 -18.64 19.28
CA VAL A 20 -6.24 -18.36 19.06
C VAL A 20 -6.17 -16.88 18.69
N ALA A 21 -5.90 -16.04 19.69
CA ALA A 21 -5.60 -14.64 19.45
C ALA A 21 -4.35 -14.61 18.57
N LEU A 22 -4.50 -14.15 17.32
CA LEU A 22 -3.35 -13.82 16.49
C LEU A 22 -2.48 -12.83 17.27
N PRO A 23 -1.14 -13.00 17.29
CA PRO A 23 -0.28 -12.09 18.01
C PRO A 23 -0.43 -10.69 17.41
N VAL A 24 -1.15 -9.82 18.12
CA VAL A 24 -1.28 -8.40 17.79
C VAL A 24 0.09 -7.80 18.05
N LEU A 25 0.94 -7.85 17.02
CA LEU A 25 2.34 -7.45 17.17
C LEU A 25 2.42 -6.03 17.71
N GLU A 26 3.34 -5.92 18.67
CA GLU A 26 3.52 -4.80 19.56
C GLU A 26 4.14 -3.62 18.78
N ASN A 27 4.38 -2.49 19.46
CA ASN A 27 5.07 -1.37 18.83
C ASN A 27 6.55 -1.76 18.63
N ASP A 28 6.91 -2.22 17.43
CA ASP A 28 8.26 -2.66 17.09
C ASP A 28 9.32 -1.61 17.48
N GLY A 29 10.50 -2.07 17.89
CA GLY A 29 11.58 -1.23 18.41
C GLY A 29 12.12 -0.18 17.43
N PRO A 30 13.08 0.67 17.89
CA PRO A 30 13.55 1.83 17.13
C PRO A 30 13.98 1.49 15.70
N TYR A 31 13.17 1.94 14.76
CA TYR A 31 13.30 1.69 13.32
C TYR A 31 14.65 2.15 12.78
N ARG A 32 15.20 1.39 11.83
CA ARG A 32 16.45 1.70 11.13
C ARG A 32 16.17 1.99 9.66
N HIS A 33 16.67 3.12 9.18
CA HIS A 33 16.46 3.59 7.81
C HIS A 33 17.13 2.66 6.78
N PRO A 34 16.38 2.03 5.86
CA PRO A 34 16.97 1.29 4.74
C PRO A 34 17.51 2.28 3.69
N ILE A 35 18.71 1.95 3.18
CA ILE A 35 19.58 2.78 2.31
C ILE A 35 20.27 3.93 3.07
N ALA A 36 21.56 4.12 2.77
CA ALA A 36 22.48 5.01 3.50
C ALA A 36 22.06 6.49 3.49
N HIS A 37 22.52 7.22 4.52
CA HIS A 37 22.44 8.68 4.57
C HIS A 37 23.18 9.31 3.37
N ILE A 38 22.42 9.78 2.39
CA ILE A 38 22.88 10.82 1.46
C ILE A 38 22.84 12.15 2.25
N PRO A 39 23.93 12.95 2.27
CA PRO A 39 23.95 14.19 3.04
C PRO A 39 22.89 15.19 2.55
N ILE A 40 22.25 15.85 3.51
CA ILE A 40 21.08 16.72 3.30
C ILE A 40 21.47 17.96 2.49
N SER A 41 20.68 18.31 1.46
CA SER A 41 20.80 19.58 0.76
C SER A 41 19.44 20.26 0.55
N SER A 42 19.30 21.47 1.11
CA SER A 42 18.17 22.41 0.99
C SER A 42 16.78 21.94 1.47
N ALA A 43 16.14 22.81 2.27
CA ALA A 43 14.71 22.73 2.51
C ALA A 43 13.95 23.32 1.31
N LEU A 44 12.93 22.60 0.83
CA LEU A 44 11.92 23.18 -0.06
C LEU A 44 10.88 23.89 0.81
N THR A 45 10.45 25.08 0.41
CA THR A 45 9.47 25.88 1.15
C THR A 45 8.07 25.31 0.99
N THR A 46 7.39 25.06 2.11
CA THR A 46 5.97 24.68 2.14
C THR A 46 5.10 25.83 1.63
N ALA A 47 4.51 25.65 0.44
CA ALA A 47 3.55 26.59 -0.12
C ALA A 47 2.21 25.87 -0.37
N PRO A 48 1.08 26.33 0.21
CA PRO A 48 -0.23 25.83 -0.17
C PRO A 48 -0.47 26.03 -1.67
N GLY A 49 -1.07 25.04 -2.33
CA GLY A 49 -1.40 25.13 -3.76
C GLY A 49 -0.25 24.86 -4.72
N ILE A 50 0.84 24.18 -4.30
CA ILE A 50 1.86 23.70 -5.25
C ILE A 50 1.22 22.76 -6.29
N THR A 51 1.36 23.14 -7.55
CA THR A 51 1.08 22.32 -8.72
C THR A 51 2.25 21.36 -8.98
N PRO A 52 2.06 20.03 -8.98
CA PRO A 52 3.16 19.08 -9.16
C PRO A 52 3.70 19.06 -10.60
N LYS A 53 5.00 18.87 -10.76
CA LYS A 53 5.59 18.52 -12.07
C LYS A 53 5.34 17.04 -12.37
N LEU A 54 4.75 16.74 -13.53
CA LEU A 54 4.56 15.38 -14.01
C LEU A 54 5.81 14.88 -14.74
N HIS A 55 6.30 13.69 -14.38
CA HIS A 55 7.45 13.03 -14.97
C HIS A 55 7.01 11.65 -15.48
N VAL A 56 6.84 11.53 -16.80
CA VAL A 56 6.62 10.23 -17.45
C VAL A 56 7.94 9.47 -17.47
N LEU A 57 7.93 8.24 -16.95
CA LEU A 57 9.09 7.36 -16.93
C LEU A 57 8.99 6.29 -18.02
N GLU A 58 10.09 6.08 -18.73
CA GLU A 58 10.23 5.00 -19.69
C GLU A 58 10.40 3.66 -18.98
N LYS A 59 9.40 2.77 -19.11
CA LYS A 59 9.39 1.45 -18.46
C LYS A 59 10.56 0.57 -18.90
N SER A 60 11.06 0.73 -20.12
CA SER A 60 12.26 0.04 -20.62
C SER A 60 13.49 0.37 -19.78
N ASN A 61 13.72 1.65 -19.48
CA ASN A 61 14.85 2.10 -18.65
C ASN A 61 14.75 1.52 -17.23
N LEU A 62 13.55 1.53 -16.65
CA LEU A 62 13.27 0.95 -15.32
C LEU A 62 13.43 -0.58 -15.24
N LEU A 63 13.51 -1.28 -16.37
CA LEU A 63 13.68 -2.74 -16.46
C LEU A 63 15.04 -3.15 -17.05
N SER A 64 15.92 -2.20 -17.36
CA SER A 64 17.24 -2.48 -17.94
C SER A 64 18.20 -3.12 -16.93
N GLU A 65 19.13 -3.92 -17.44
CA GLU A 65 20.19 -4.55 -16.65
C GLU A 65 21.05 -3.49 -15.96
N GLY A 66 21.41 -3.72 -14.69
CA GLY A 66 22.08 -2.73 -13.84
C GLY A 66 21.16 -1.67 -13.20
N THR A 67 19.94 -1.45 -13.71
CA THR A 67 18.96 -0.56 -13.05
C THR A 67 18.25 -1.25 -11.88
N VAL A 68 18.17 -2.59 -11.90
CA VAL A 68 17.67 -3.40 -10.77
C VAL A 68 18.65 -3.30 -9.60
N VAL A 69 18.19 -2.74 -8.47
CA VAL A 69 18.96 -2.73 -7.21
C VAL A 69 19.31 -4.18 -6.82
N PRO A 70 20.61 -4.56 -6.72
CA PRO A 70 21.00 -5.96 -6.58
C PRO A 70 20.42 -6.65 -5.34
N GLY A 71 19.80 -7.82 -5.53
CA GLY A 71 19.32 -8.71 -4.45
C GLY A 71 17.88 -9.22 -4.54
N LEU A 72 17.14 -8.97 -5.64
CA LEU A 72 15.66 -9.01 -5.64
C LEU A 72 14.96 -9.85 -6.74
N VAL A 73 15.56 -10.90 -7.31
CA VAL A 73 14.97 -11.70 -8.42
C VAL A 73 15.12 -13.22 -8.23
N GLY A 74 14.14 -14.00 -8.72
CA GLY A 74 14.14 -15.47 -8.75
C GLY A 74 13.40 -16.05 -9.99
N PRO A 75 13.59 -17.35 -10.33
CA PRO A 75 13.16 -17.95 -11.62
C PRO A 75 11.73 -18.55 -11.63
N ASN A 76 11.19 -18.85 -12.83
CA ASN A 76 9.75 -19.10 -13.06
C ASN A 76 9.45 -19.88 -14.37
N PRO A 77 8.37 -20.71 -14.43
CA PRO A 77 7.65 -21.03 -15.69
C PRO A 77 6.14 -20.61 -15.73
N ILE A 78 5.45 -20.90 -16.84
CA ILE A 78 4.20 -20.28 -17.39
C ILE A 78 3.24 -21.41 -17.85
N PRO A 79 1.87 -21.30 -17.95
CA PRO A 79 0.97 -20.12 -18.10
C PRO A 79 -0.01 -19.91 -16.88
N THR A 80 -1.33 -19.56 -16.88
CA THR A 80 -2.47 -19.45 -17.86
C THR A 80 -3.62 -18.53 -17.30
N PRO A 81 -4.56 -17.93 -18.10
CA PRO A 81 -5.33 -16.74 -17.63
C PRO A 81 -6.87 -16.75 -17.77
N THR A 82 -7.56 -15.76 -17.16
CA THR A 82 -8.61 -14.91 -17.81
C THR A 82 -9.05 -13.65 -17.01
N ARG A 83 -9.26 -12.54 -17.75
CA ARG A 83 -10.06 -11.29 -17.57
C ARG A 83 -10.37 -10.66 -16.18
N ARG A 84 -10.34 -9.30 -16.15
CA ARG A 84 -10.55 -8.37 -15.02
C ARG A 84 -12.04 -8.01 -14.74
N GLN A 85 -12.37 -7.54 -13.51
CA GLN A 85 -13.65 -6.87 -13.15
C GLN A 85 -13.44 -5.66 -12.18
N ASN A 86 -14.34 -5.45 -11.19
CA ASN A 86 -14.38 -4.34 -10.22
C ASN A 86 -13.92 -4.76 -8.81
N ARG A 87 -13.33 -3.84 -8.02
CA ARG A 87 -13.06 -3.99 -6.57
C ARG A 87 -14.30 -4.44 -5.79
N ASN A 88 -14.13 -5.29 -4.77
CA ASN A 88 -15.20 -5.83 -3.94
C ASN A 88 -14.70 -6.28 -2.55
N VAL A 89 -15.64 -6.55 -1.63
CA VAL A 89 -15.43 -7.41 -0.44
C VAL A 89 -15.50 -8.88 -0.88
N ILE A 90 -14.48 -9.68 -0.56
CA ILE A 90 -14.29 -11.03 -1.10
C ILE A 90 -14.67 -12.07 -0.03
N GLY A 91 -15.97 -12.23 0.17
CA GLY A 91 -16.55 -13.19 1.11
C GLY A 91 -17.15 -12.50 2.32
N ALA A 92 -16.49 -12.60 3.48
CA ALA A 92 -16.91 -11.98 4.73
C ALA A 92 -15.93 -10.88 5.13
N GLU A 93 -16.47 -9.70 5.47
CA GLU A 93 -15.69 -8.51 5.83
C GLU A 93 -14.60 -8.82 6.88
N SER A 94 -13.36 -8.59 6.49
CA SER A 94 -12.16 -8.87 7.28
C SER A 94 -11.39 -7.60 7.69
N ARG A 95 -11.72 -6.44 7.11
CA ARG A 95 -11.12 -5.15 7.48
C ARG A 95 -11.62 -4.69 8.84
N TYR A 96 -10.73 -4.15 9.65
CA TYR A 96 -11.06 -3.52 10.93
C TYR A 96 -10.48 -2.11 11.04
N LEU A 97 -11.13 -1.28 11.86
CA LEU A 97 -10.75 0.11 12.04
C LEU A 97 -9.34 0.22 12.64
N GLN A 98 -8.48 0.96 11.96
CA GLN A 98 -7.16 1.33 12.46
C GLN A 98 -7.32 2.50 13.45
N THR A 99 -6.65 2.42 14.61
CA THR A 99 -6.57 3.52 15.62
C THR A 99 -5.19 3.66 16.29
N LYS A 100 -4.15 2.97 15.81
CA LYS A 100 -2.81 2.99 16.42
C LYS A 100 -1.92 4.08 15.79
N THR A 101 -0.98 4.60 16.56
CA THR A 101 0.12 5.47 16.08
C THR A 101 1.46 4.71 16.10
N GLY A 102 2.48 5.27 15.47
CA GLY A 102 3.82 4.69 15.36
C GLY A 102 3.99 3.75 14.16
N ASN A 103 5.01 2.89 14.21
CA ASN A 103 5.39 1.99 13.11
C ASN A 103 4.37 0.83 12.96
N PRO A 104 3.88 0.48 11.75
CA PRO A 104 4.02 1.16 10.45
C PRO A 104 2.89 2.15 10.13
N TRP A 105 1.94 2.33 11.05
CA TRP A 105 0.70 3.10 10.89
C TRP A 105 0.93 4.54 10.42
N ASP A 106 1.95 5.19 10.97
CA ASP A 106 2.33 6.57 10.64
C ASP A 106 2.97 6.69 9.25
N TYR A 107 3.26 5.57 8.59
CA TYR A 107 3.78 5.54 7.22
C TYR A 107 2.63 5.62 6.21
N VAL A 108 1.41 5.19 6.60
CA VAL A 108 0.22 5.13 5.75
C VAL A 108 -0.59 6.42 5.92
N GLY A 109 -1.24 6.90 4.86
CA GLY A 109 -2.01 8.15 4.93
C GLY A 109 -3.01 8.35 3.81
N ARG A 110 -3.84 9.38 3.95
CA ARG A 110 -4.77 9.82 2.91
C ARG A 110 -4.06 10.74 1.93
N LEU A 111 -4.26 10.48 0.65
CA LEU A 111 -3.94 11.38 -0.46
C LEU A 111 -5.25 12.02 -0.96
N GLU A 112 -5.28 13.34 -1.08
CA GLU A 112 -6.48 14.07 -1.48
C GLU A 112 -6.18 15.19 -2.49
N TRP A 113 -7.15 15.43 -3.38
CA TRP A 113 -7.14 16.51 -4.36
C TRP A 113 -8.59 16.92 -4.69
N ALA A 114 -8.75 18.03 -5.43
CA ALA A 114 -10.06 18.49 -5.89
C ALA A 114 -10.03 18.84 -7.38
N VAL A 115 -11.16 18.67 -8.07
CA VAL A 115 -11.38 19.14 -9.44
C VAL A 115 -12.71 19.90 -9.47
N GLY A 116 -12.65 21.22 -9.59
CA GLY A 116 -13.82 22.07 -9.39
C GLY A 116 -14.37 21.92 -7.97
N THR A 117 -15.66 21.60 -7.84
CA THR A 117 -16.32 21.33 -6.55
C THR A 117 -16.19 19.88 -6.07
N SER A 118 -15.66 18.96 -6.89
CA SER A 118 -15.53 17.54 -6.56
C SER A 118 -14.21 17.26 -5.85
N GLY A 119 -14.29 16.79 -4.60
CA GLY A 119 -13.14 16.27 -3.84
C GLY A 119 -12.92 14.78 -4.12
N TYR A 120 -11.67 14.37 -4.25
CA TYR A 120 -11.25 13.00 -4.55
C TYR A 120 -10.21 12.52 -3.54
N ARG A 121 -10.21 11.21 -3.28
CA ARG A 121 -9.41 10.58 -2.23
C ARG A 121 -8.81 9.26 -2.71
N CYS A 122 -7.56 9.07 -2.34
CA CYS A 122 -6.83 7.81 -2.40
C CYS A 122 -6.08 7.60 -1.08
N SER A 123 -5.44 6.45 -0.97
CA SER A 123 -4.48 6.10 0.06
C SER A 123 -3.06 6.21 -0.49
N GLY A 124 -2.07 6.21 0.39
CA GLY A 124 -0.67 6.13 0.00
C GLY A 124 0.23 5.81 1.19
N ALA A 125 1.49 5.48 0.89
CA ALA A 125 2.49 5.08 1.88
C ALA A 125 3.84 5.78 1.69
N LEU A 126 4.44 6.23 2.77
CA LEU A 126 5.81 6.74 2.78
C LEU A 126 6.79 5.61 2.45
N VAL A 127 7.66 5.83 1.46
CA VAL A 127 8.68 4.88 0.95
C VAL A 127 10.11 5.45 0.99
N GLY A 128 10.26 6.64 1.55
CA GLY A 128 11.52 7.34 1.79
C GLY A 128 11.26 8.66 2.52
N PRO A 129 12.32 9.42 2.86
CA PRO A 129 12.25 10.67 3.63
C PRO A 129 11.15 11.65 3.21
N ARG A 130 10.92 11.78 1.91
CA ARG A 130 9.91 12.69 1.32
C ARG A 130 9.15 12.03 0.17
N HIS A 131 9.08 10.70 0.16
CA HIS A 131 8.66 9.91 -0.99
C HIS A 131 7.40 9.14 -0.64
N LEU A 132 6.36 9.31 -1.45
CA LEU A 132 5.04 8.72 -1.25
C LEU A 132 4.72 7.80 -2.43
N ALA A 133 4.40 6.54 -2.15
CA ALA A 133 3.84 5.62 -3.14
C ALA A 133 2.31 5.66 -3.10
N THR A 134 1.68 5.64 -4.28
CA THR A 134 0.22 5.54 -4.46
C THR A 134 -0.10 4.92 -5.82
N ALA A 135 -1.38 4.70 -6.16
CA ALA A 135 -1.77 4.15 -7.45
C ALA A 135 -1.73 5.21 -8.56
N ARG A 136 -1.38 4.81 -9.78
CA ARG A 136 -1.25 5.75 -10.91
C ARG A 136 -2.58 6.39 -11.28
N HIS A 137 -3.68 5.67 -11.19
CA HIS A 137 -5.02 6.21 -11.46
C HIS A 137 -5.48 7.29 -10.45
N CYS A 138 -4.77 7.49 -9.33
CA CYS A 138 -4.96 8.65 -8.45
C CYS A 138 -4.35 9.95 -9.02
N VAL A 139 -3.47 9.84 -10.04
CA VAL A 139 -2.83 10.96 -10.72
C VAL A 139 -3.72 11.45 -11.87
N ASN A 140 -4.13 12.71 -11.81
CA ASN A 140 -4.75 13.38 -12.94
C ASN A 140 -3.65 13.73 -13.95
N THR A 141 -3.60 12.96 -15.03
CA THR A 141 -2.58 13.09 -16.09
C THR A 141 -3.02 13.98 -17.26
N THR A 142 -4.24 14.53 -17.22
CA THR A 142 -4.80 15.40 -18.28
C THR A 142 -4.98 16.84 -17.83
N ASN A 143 -5.31 17.08 -16.55
CA ASN A 143 -5.29 18.41 -15.95
C ASN A 143 -4.05 18.55 -15.06
N THR A 144 -3.04 19.28 -15.55
CA THR A 144 -1.79 19.51 -14.82
C THR A 144 -1.91 20.50 -13.66
N ALA A 145 -2.99 21.30 -13.58
CA ALA A 145 -3.16 22.31 -12.53
C ALA A 145 -3.61 21.76 -11.16
N ILE A 146 -3.84 20.44 -11.05
CA ILE A 146 -4.34 19.80 -9.83
C ILE A 146 -3.28 19.75 -8.73
N THR A 147 -3.61 20.31 -7.58
CA THR A 147 -2.77 20.31 -6.38
C THR A 147 -3.11 19.12 -5.48
N TYR A 148 -2.10 18.41 -4.99
CA TYR A 148 -2.28 17.22 -4.15
C TYR A 148 -1.76 17.45 -2.73
N THR A 149 -2.50 16.93 -1.76
CA THR A 149 -2.16 16.97 -0.33
C THR A 149 -2.12 15.54 0.21
N PHE A 150 -1.08 15.20 0.97
CA PHE A 150 -0.98 13.93 1.71
C PHE A 150 -0.95 14.18 3.21
N ARG A 151 -1.66 13.36 4.00
CA ARG A 151 -1.54 13.33 5.46
C ARG A 151 -1.34 11.90 5.98
N PRO A 152 -0.22 11.59 6.65
CA PRO A 152 -0.04 10.32 7.36
C PRO A 152 -1.02 10.20 8.53
N ASN A 153 -1.39 8.97 8.90
CA ASN A 153 -2.30 8.61 9.99
C ASN A 153 -3.52 9.56 10.15
N TYR A 154 -4.21 9.80 9.04
CA TYR A 154 -5.46 10.57 9.03
C TYR A 154 -6.56 9.73 9.69
N ASN A 155 -7.35 10.27 10.61
CA ASN A 155 -8.57 9.61 11.10
C ASN A 155 -9.56 10.68 11.56
N GLN A 156 -10.51 11.03 10.68
CA GLN A 156 -11.51 12.09 10.84
C GLN A 156 -10.94 13.50 11.10
N GLY A 157 -9.67 13.75 10.77
CA GLY A 157 -9.03 15.03 10.99
C GLY A 157 -7.51 14.97 10.97
N ALA A 158 -6.89 16.02 11.51
CA ALA A 158 -5.43 16.20 11.44
C ALA A 158 -4.63 15.38 12.45
N ASN A 159 -5.18 15.04 13.62
CA ASN A 159 -4.60 14.17 14.66
C ASN A 159 -3.14 14.45 15.08
N GLY A 160 -2.66 15.68 14.93
CA GLY A 160 -1.25 16.05 15.15
C GLY A 160 -0.30 15.72 13.98
N TYR A 161 -0.81 15.07 12.93
CA TYR A 161 -0.06 14.73 11.73
C TYR A 161 -0.02 15.89 10.72
N THR A 162 1.21 16.31 10.41
CA THR A 162 1.47 17.38 9.45
C THR A 162 1.19 16.88 8.04
N ALA A 163 0.38 17.63 7.28
CA ALA A 163 0.16 17.34 5.87
C ALA A 163 1.24 17.99 4.99
N ALA A 164 1.51 17.36 3.85
CA ALA A 164 2.49 17.82 2.87
C ALA A 164 1.87 17.96 1.47
N GLN A 165 2.35 18.95 0.71
CA GLN A 165 1.98 19.11 -0.70
C GLN A 165 2.88 18.26 -1.59
N VAL A 166 2.34 17.76 -2.69
CA VAL A 166 3.14 17.06 -3.71
C VAL A 166 3.77 18.08 -4.67
N THR A 167 5.06 17.90 -4.97
CA THR A 167 5.87 18.80 -5.82
C THR A 167 6.24 18.18 -7.16
N ASN A 168 6.36 16.85 -7.22
CA ASN A 168 6.69 16.07 -8.42
C ASN A 168 5.96 14.73 -8.36
N ILE A 169 5.56 14.19 -9.52
CA ILE A 169 4.90 12.89 -9.65
C ILE A 169 5.58 12.09 -10.76
N PHE A 170 6.09 10.91 -10.42
CA PHE A 170 6.75 9.97 -11.32
C PHE A 170 5.84 8.78 -11.60
N TYR A 171 5.60 8.46 -12.87
CA TYR A 171 4.75 7.34 -13.28
C TYR A 171 5.10 6.82 -14.68
N VAL A 172 4.78 5.56 -14.97
CA VAL A 172 4.87 4.98 -16.32
C VAL A 172 3.58 5.22 -17.10
N SER A 173 3.66 5.64 -18.38
CA SER A 173 2.48 5.82 -19.22
C SER A 173 1.90 4.48 -19.71
N GLY A 174 0.58 4.32 -19.67
CA GLY A 174 -0.08 3.15 -20.26
C GLY A 174 -1.56 2.99 -19.89
N GLY A 175 -2.29 2.20 -20.69
CA GLY A 175 -3.64 1.75 -20.36
C GLY A 175 -3.64 0.61 -19.34
N LEU A 176 -4.79 0.37 -18.71
CA LEU A 176 -5.00 -0.74 -17.77
C LEU A 176 -5.89 -1.81 -18.45
N THR A 177 -5.33 -2.49 -19.45
CA THR A 177 -6.04 -3.31 -20.45
C THR A 177 -6.15 -4.79 -20.08
N ASP A 178 -5.02 -5.43 -19.78
CA ASP A 178 -4.87 -6.87 -19.49
C ASP A 178 -4.17 -7.05 -18.13
N ILE A 179 -4.26 -8.23 -17.51
CA ILE A 179 -3.77 -8.48 -16.14
C ILE A 179 -2.34 -7.94 -15.87
N CYS A 180 -1.42 -7.97 -16.83
CA CYS A 180 -0.04 -7.53 -16.61
C CYS A 180 0.08 -6.02 -16.38
N THR A 181 -0.69 -5.20 -17.11
CA THR A 181 -0.67 -3.73 -16.93
C THR A 181 -1.10 -3.24 -15.55
N TYR A 182 -1.73 -4.07 -14.69
CA TYR A 182 -1.96 -3.68 -13.28
C TYR A 182 -0.65 -3.59 -12.49
N GLY A 183 0.45 -4.19 -12.95
CA GLY A 183 1.78 -3.96 -12.38
C GLY A 183 2.35 -2.57 -12.66
N ASP A 184 1.70 -1.78 -13.53
CA ASP A 184 2.09 -0.42 -13.95
C ASP A 184 1.14 0.68 -13.45
N ASP A 185 0.20 0.35 -12.56
CA ASP A 185 -0.72 1.29 -11.91
C ASP A 185 -0.16 1.85 -10.59
N TRP A 186 1.10 2.30 -10.60
CA TRP A 186 1.76 2.96 -9.47
C TRP A 186 2.29 4.36 -9.87
N ALA A 187 2.37 5.24 -8.88
CA ALA A 187 3.05 6.52 -8.98
C ALA A 187 3.91 6.75 -7.72
N VAL A 188 5.05 7.41 -7.90
CA VAL A 188 5.92 7.87 -6.81
C VAL A 188 5.88 9.40 -6.77
N MET A 189 5.44 9.94 -5.64
CA MET A 189 5.23 11.37 -5.41
C MET A 189 6.32 11.93 -4.49
N ILE A 190 6.79 13.15 -4.77
CA ILE A 190 7.74 13.88 -3.94
C ILE A 190 7.01 14.92 -3.10
N LEU A 191 7.16 14.85 -1.79
CA LEU A 191 6.56 15.77 -0.82
C LEU A 191 7.43 17.01 -0.58
N ASP A 192 6.77 18.15 -0.36
CA ASP A 192 7.41 19.40 0.05
C ASP A 192 8.15 19.26 1.39
N GLN A 193 7.63 18.42 2.28
CA GLN A 193 8.20 18.09 3.60
C GLN A 193 8.80 16.69 3.68
N ARG A 194 9.77 16.54 4.57
CA ARG A 194 10.46 15.28 4.88
C ARG A 194 9.67 14.45 5.90
N LEU A 195 8.42 14.11 5.59
CA LEU A 195 7.52 13.42 6.51
C LEU A 195 8.07 12.05 6.96
N GLY A 196 8.79 11.34 6.09
CA GLY A 196 9.42 10.05 6.40
C GLY A 196 10.56 10.12 7.41
N ASP A 197 11.21 11.28 7.58
CA ASP A 197 12.23 11.47 8.63
C ASP A 197 11.59 11.76 10.00
N LYS A 198 10.31 12.20 10.01
CA LYS A 198 9.54 12.49 11.22
C LYS A 198 8.68 11.31 11.69
N TYR A 199 8.16 10.54 10.74
CA TYR A 199 7.15 9.49 10.98
C TYR A 199 7.62 8.08 10.56
N GLY A 200 8.76 7.94 9.89
CA GLY A 200 9.25 6.69 9.31
C GLY A 200 8.63 6.38 7.93
N TYR A 201 9.07 5.28 7.32
CA TYR A 201 8.62 4.85 6.00
C TYR A 201 8.85 3.34 5.78
N PHE A 202 8.21 2.76 4.77
CA PHE A 202 8.45 1.35 4.42
C PHE A 202 9.79 1.17 3.66
N GLY A 203 9.93 1.87 2.54
CA GLY A 203 10.83 1.46 1.46
C GLY A 203 10.18 0.38 0.59
N ALA A 204 10.71 0.15 -0.61
CA ALA A 204 10.09 -0.72 -1.62
C ALA A 204 10.93 -1.97 -1.90
N LYS A 205 10.27 -3.12 -2.08
CA LYS A 205 10.93 -4.40 -2.39
C LYS A 205 10.14 -5.21 -3.41
N GLN A 206 10.82 -5.98 -4.27
CA GLN A 206 10.12 -6.90 -5.18
C GLN A 206 9.69 -8.15 -4.42
N PHE A 207 8.42 -8.53 -4.56
CA PHE A 207 7.95 -9.86 -4.13
C PHE A 207 8.37 -10.91 -5.15
N THR A 208 9.12 -11.93 -4.70
CA THR A 208 9.64 -13.05 -5.50
C THR A 208 9.10 -14.42 -5.05
N GLY A 209 8.28 -14.46 -4.00
CA GLY A 209 7.67 -15.69 -3.51
C GLY A 209 6.46 -16.14 -4.32
N THR A 210 6.08 -17.41 -4.19
CA THR A 210 4.85 -17.98 -4.76
C THR A 210 3.62 -17.65 -3.92
N THR A 211 3.76 -17.68 -2.59
CA THR A 211 2.78 -17.24 -1.59
C THR A 211 3.47 -16.45 -0.48
N ALA A 212 2.78 -15.46 0.08
CA ALA A 212 3.11 -14.83 1.34
C ALA A 212 1.86 -14.22 2.00
N THR A 213 1.98 -13.93 3.29
CA THR A 213 0.89 -13.50 4.18
C THR A 213 1.04 -12.02 4.52
N PHE A 214 0.35 -11.18 3.77
CA PHE A 214 0.48 -9.72 3.76
C PHE A 214 -0.50 -9.01 4.70
N TRP A 215 -0.22 -7.72 4.89
CA TRP A 215 -1.06 -6.72 5.53
C TRP A 215 -1.36 -5.62 4.50
N HIS A 216 -2.57 -5.06 4.54
CA HIS A 216 -2.98 -3.92 3.73
C HIS A 216 -3.71 -2.91 4.59
N GLU A 217 -3.54 -1.63 4.29
CA GLU A 217 -4.27 -0.53 4.91
C GLU A 217 -4.60 0.53 3.86
N GLY A 218 -5.78 1.13 4.01
CA GLY A 218 -6.22 2.25 3.19
C GLY A 218 -7.45 2.93 3.77
N TYR A 219 -8.03 3.81 2.96
CA TYR A 219 -9.11 4.73 3.36
C TYR A 219 -10.41 4.40 2.61
N PRO A 220 -11.13 3.33 2.99
CA PRO A 220 -12.33 2.88 2.30
C PRO A 220 -13.50 3.87 2.36
N TYR A 221 -14.22 4.02 1.25
CA TYR A 221 -15.51 4.72 1.24
C TYR A 221 -16.64 3.95 1.93
N ASP A 222 -16.71 2.62 1.77
CA ASP A 222 -17.81 1.80 2.30
C ASP A 222 -17.84 1.70 3.84
N LEU A 223 -16.68 1.50 4.49
CA LEU A 223 -16.58 1.44 5.95
C LEU A 223 -16.30 2.81 6.61
N GLY A 224 -15.62 3.71 5.90
CA GLY A 224 -15.02 4.91 6.49
C GLY A 224 -15.28 6.22 5.76
N ASN A 225 -16.03 6.24 4.65
CA ASN A 225 -16.21 7.40 3.76
C ASN A 225 -14.88 8.05 3.29
N ALA A 226 -13.80 7.25 3.23
CA ALA A 226 -12.41 7.70 3.07
C ALA A 226 -11.97 8.78 4.10
N GLU A 227 -12.63 8.84 5.27
CA GLU A 227 -12.26 9.64 6.44
C GLU A 227 -11.50 8.83 7.51
N ARG A 228 -11.46 7.49 7.40
CA ARG A 228 -10.86 6.62 8.43
C ARG A 228 -9.96 5.56 7.81
N PRO A 229 -8.84 5.19 8.45
CA PRO A 229 -8.00 4.10 8.01
C PRO A 229 -8.59 2.76 8.45
N TYR A 230 -8.58 1.79 7.54
CA TYR A 230 -8.96 0.40 7.80
C TYR A 230 -7.85 -0.51 7.30
N VAL A 231 -7.58 -1.55 8.09
CA VAL A 231 -6.50 -2.51 7.87
C VAL A 231 -7.05 -3.92 7.80
N GLU A 232 -6.45 -4.73 6.94
CA GLU A 232 -6.67 -6.18 6.82
C GLU A 232 -5.33 -6.91 7.10
N GLN A 233 -5.42 -8.09 7.71
CA GLN A 233 -4.30 -8.98 7.99
C GLN A 233 -4.46 -10.31 7.26
N SER A 234 -3.40 -11.12 7.24
CA SER A 234 -3.44 -12.51 6.76
C SER A 234 -3.72 -12.68 5.25
N ILE A 235 -3.54 -11.62 4.47
CA ILE A 235 -3.81 -11.57 3.03
C ILE A 235 -2.88 -12.52 2.29
N SER A 236 -3.41 -13.58 1.70
CA SER A 236 -2.62 -14.45 0.81
C SER A 236 -2.37 -13.76 -0.53
N GLY A 237 -1.10 -13.61 -0.92
CA GLY A 237 -0.71 -12.98 -2.19
C GLY A 237 0.21 -13.85 -3.07
N LYS A 238 -0.06 -13.88 -4.38
CA LYS A 238 0.65 -14.65 -5.43
C LYS A 238 1.11 -13.76 -6.60
N SER A 239 2.08 -14.22 -7.39
CA SER A 239 2.52 -13.54 -8.63
C SER A 239 1.83 -14.05 -9.90
N VAL A 240 1.60 -13.14 -10.87
CA VAL A 240 1.09 -13.52 -12.20
C VAL A 240 2.25 -13.99 -13.09
N SER A 241 2.50 -15.30 -13.10
CA SER A 241 3.61 -15.94 -13.82
C SER A 241 3.70 -15.57 -15.32
N THR A 242 2.56 -15.37 -15.98
CA THR A 242 2.49 -14.96 -17.40
C THR A 242 3.03 -13.56 -17.69
N CYS A 243 3.19 -12.70 -16.68
CA CYS A 243 3.57 -11.30 -16.86
C CYS A 243 5.08 -11.07 -16.74
N ASN A 244 5.80 -11.41 -17.81
CA ASN A 244 7.27 -11.45 -17.87
C ASN A 244 7.86 -12.26 -16.70
N SER A 245 7.47 -13.54 -16.63
CA SER A 245 7.91 -14.46 -15.56
C SER A 245 7.63 -13.93 -14.14
N GLY A 246 6.47 -13.30 -13.93
CA GLY A 246 6.08 -12.67 -12.66
C GLY A 246 6.66 -11.28 -12.37
N ASN A 247 7.65 -10.82 -13.15
CA ASN A 247 8.39 -9.57 -12.87
C ASN A 247 7.64 -8.27 -13.24
N THR A 248 6.51 -8.35 -13.96
CA THR A 248 5.78 -7.15 -14.41
C THR A 248 4.28 -7.14 -14.11
N GLY A 249 3.72 -8.24 -13.59
CA GLY A 249 2.30 -8.31 -13.21
C GLY A 249 2.06 -7.86 -11.77
N PRO A 250 0.80 -7.59 -11.38
CA PRO A 250 0.46 -7.27 -9.99
C PRO A 250 0.78 -8.42 -9.03
N ILE A 251 0.77 -8.15 -7.73
CA ILE A 251 0.50 -9.19 -6.72
C ILE A 251 -1.01 -9.40 -6.70
N VAL A 252 -1.45 -10.63 -6.93
CA VAL A 252 -2.86 -11.01 -6.88
C VAL A 252 -3.15 -11.55 -5.49
N THR A 253 -4.20 -11.07 -4.87
CA THR A 253 -4.62 -11.37 -3.50
C THR A 253 -6.12 -11.68 -3.47
N GLN A 254 -6.68 -11.92 -2.29
CA GLN A 254 -8.13 -11.87 -2.05
C GLN A 254 -8.49 -10.82 -0.99
N ALA A 255 -7.70 -9.74 -0.91
CA ALA A 255 -7.91 -8.66 0.05
C ALA A 255 -9.23 -7.92 -0.20
N ASP A 256 -9.93 -7.55 0.87
CA ASP A 256 -11.13 -6.74 0.84
C ASP A 256 -10.78 -5.31 0.40
N ALA A 257 -11.37 -4.88 -0.72
CA ALA A 257 -11.00 -3.64 -1.38
C ALA A 257 -12.22 -2.82 -1.80
N SER A 258 -12.23 -1.56 -1.39
CA SER A 258 -13.22 -0.56 -1.78
C SER A 258 -12.57 0.66 -2.44
N GLU A 259 -13.40 1.60 -2.87
CA GLU A 259 -12.93 2.88 -3.37
C GLU A 259 -12.20 3.66 -2.25
N GLY A 260 -11.26 4.53 -2.60
CA GLY A 260 -10.45 5.30 -1.64
C GLY A 260 -9.26 4.52 -1.04
N GLN A 261 -9.33 3.18 -0.93
CA GLN A 261 -8.16 2.35 -0.59
C GLN A 261 -7.08 2.33 -1.68
N SER A 262 -7.40 2.76 -2.91
CA SER A 262 -6.46 2.94 -4.03
C SER A 262 -5.14 3.56 -3.58
N GLY A 263 -4.01 2.92 -3.90
CA GLY A 263 -2.67 3.38 -3.54
C GLY A 263 -2.19 2.97 -2.15
N GLY A 264 -3.05 2.39 -1.30
CA GLY A 264 -2.66 1.88 0.02
C GLY A 264 -1.69 0.69 -0.10
N PRO A 265 -0.70 0.57 0.78
CA PRO A 265 0.39 -0.39 0.61
C PRO A 265 -0.06 -1.83 0.86
N LEU A 266 0.70 -2.76 0.27
CA LEU A 266 0.79 -4.16 0.69
C LEU A 266 2.18 -4.37 1.32
N TRP A 267 2.24 -4.86 2.55
CA TRP A 267 3.50 -5.09 3.28
C TRP A 267 3.52 -6.42 4.04
N LEU A 268 4.71 -6.83 4.47
CA LEU A 268 4.92 -7.98 5.37
C LEU A 268 5.30 -7.50 6.77
N LEU A 269 5.24 -8.40 7.75
CA LEU A 269 5.90 -8.18 9.05
C LEU A 269 7.42 -7.88 8.85
N PRO A 270 8.10 -7.24 9.81
CA PRO A 270 9.48 -6.79 9.62
C PRO A 270 10.38 -7.94 9.16
N GLU A 271 11.24 -7.68 8.20
CA GLU A 271 12.28 -8.64 7.82
C GLU A 271 13.40 -8.67 8.87
N ALA A 272 14.37 -9.56 8.71
CA ALA A 272 15.45 -9.78 9.69
C ALA A 272 16.40 -8.57 9.90
N ASP A 273 16.28 -7.52 9.07
CA ASP A 273 16.93 -6.22 9.22
C ASP A 273 16.16 -5.23 10.10
N GLY A 274 14.94 -5.58 10.54
CA GLY A 274 14.02 -4.72 11.29
C GLY A 274 13.21 -3.77 10.42
N VAL A 275 13.27 -3.91 9.09
CA VAL A 275 12.60 -3.03 8.13
C VAL A 275 11.31 -3.68 7.62
N ARG A 276 10.26 -2.87 7.43
CA ARG A 276 9.01 -3.30 6.79
C ARG A 276 8.98 -2.75 5.38
N TYR A 277 9.12 -3.60 4.36
CA TYR A 277 9.04 -3.16 2.96
C TYR A 277 7.59 -3.19 2.45
N THR A 278 7.24 -2.26 1.57
CA THR A 278 6.05 -2.42 0.72
C THR A 278 6.43 -3.11 -0.59
N TYR A 279 5.60 -4.08 -0.98
CA TYR A 279 5.80 -4.89 -2.20
C TYR A 279 4.88 -4.44 -3.35
N GLY A 280 3.96 -3.53 -3.05
CA GLY A 280 3.05 -2.92 -4.02
C GLY A 280 1.97 -2.05 -3.40
N VAL A 281 1.18 -1.38 -4.24
CA VAL A 281 0.11 -0.44 -3.88
C VAL A 281 -1.22 -0.88 -4.49
N LEU A 282 -2.34 -0.73 -3.79
CA LEU A 282 -3.64 -1.21 -4.26
C LEU A 282 -4.04 -0.52 -5.56
N SER A 283 -4.19 -1.27 -6.64
CA SER A 283 -4.64 -0.77 -7.94
C SER A 283 -6.15 -0.95 -8.10
N SER A 284 -6.60 -2.21 -8.10
CA SER A 284 -7.94 -2.58 -8.51
C SER A 284 -8.28 -3.96 -7.95
N GLY A 285 -9.45 -4.51 -8.31
CA GLY A 285 -9.85 -5.87 -7.96
C GLY A 285 -10.89 -6.42 -8.93
N SER A 286 -11.39 -7.61 -8.62
CA SER A 286 -12.57 -8.25 -9.18
C SER A 286 -13.48 -8.65 -8.02
N THR A 287 -14.61 -9.30 -8.31
CA THR A 287 -15.45 -9.93 -7.30
C THR A 287 -14.79 -11.11 -6.57
N THR A 288 -13.57 -11.51 -6.96
CA THR A 288 -12.87 -12.71 -6.46
C THR A 288 -11.36 -12.53 -6.16
N GLU A 289 -10.71 -11.50 -6.70
CA GLU A 289 -9.26 -11.26 -6.60
C GLU A 289 -8.94 -9.76 -6.51
N THR A 290 -7.98 -9.35 -5.67
CA THR A 290 -7.55 -7.96 -5.52
C THR A 290 -6.10 -7.78 -5.96
N PHE A 291 -5.81 -6.71 -6.70
CA PHE A 291 -4.57 -6.49 -7.46
C PHE A 291 -3.73 -5.33 -6.90
N PHE A 292 -2.50 -5.65 -6.49
CA PHE A 292 -1.52 -4.66 -6.02
C PHE A 292 -0.43 -4.43 -7.07
N SER A 293 -0.26 -3.18 -7.49
CA SER A 293 0.73 -2.72 -8.46
C SER A 293 2.14 -2.66 -7.87
N GLY A 294 3.21 -2.87 -8.64
CA GLY A 294 4.56 -2.84 -8.06
C GLY A 294 5.66 -3.45 -8.93
N ARG A 295 6.37 -4.44 -8.37
CA ARG A 295 7.52 -5.16 -8.98
C ARG A 295 8.72 -4.26 -9.32
N THR A 296 9.62 -4.77 -10.17
CA THR A 296 10.93 -4.20 -10.51
C THR A 296 10.86 -2.73 -10.92
N ALA A 297 9.92 -2.37 -11.80
CA ALA A 297 9.78 -1.01 -12.29
C ALA A 297 9.37 -0.02 -11.19
N PHE A 298 8.49 -0.42 -10.26
CA PHE A 298 8.13 0.39 -9.08
C PHE A 298 9.30 0.54 -8.10
N VAL A 299 10.02 -0.54 -7.79
CA VAL A 299 11.19 -0.51 -6.88
C VAL A 299 12.27 0.42 -7.43
N ASN A 300 12.58 0.30 -8.73
CA ASN A 300 13.54 1.17 -9.41
C ASN A 300 12.99 2.61 -9.51
N ALA A 301 11.68 2.77 -9.72
CA ALA A 301 10.89 3.99 -9.52
C ALA A 301 11.23 4.73 -8.21
N VAL A 302 11.07 4.02 -7.08
CA VAL A 302 11.33 4.55 -5.73
C VAL A 302 12.82 4.82 -5.53
N ALA A 303 13.72 3.97 -6.03
CA ALA A 303 15.16 4.18 -5.94
C ALA A 303 15.61 5.45 -6.70
N GLN A 304 15.12 5.66 -7.94
CA GLN A 304 15.39 6.85 -8.74
C GLN A 304 14.82 8.11 -8.09
N ALA A 305 13.57 8.07 -7.60
CA ALA A 305 12.97 9.19 -6.89
C ALA A 305 13.75 9.57 -5.62
N ARG A 306 14.32 8.57 -4.92
CA ARG A 306 15.16 8.76 -3.73
C ARG A 306 16.55 9.29 -4.02
N SER A 307 17.17 8.93 -5.15
CA SER A 307 18.47 9.50 -5.55
C SER A 307 18.35 10.92 -6.10
N GLN A 308 17.23 11.26 -6.75
CA GLN A 308 16.99 12.61 -7.28
C GLN A 308 16.48 13.61 -6.23
N TYR A 309 15.78 13.16 -5.19
CA TYR A 309 15.14 14.01 -4.16
C TYR A 309 15.42 13.50 -2.75
N ALA A 310 16.70 13.43 -2.38
CA ALA A 310 17.16 12.95 -1.07
C ALA A 310 16.55 13.72 0.13
#